data_AF-W4UTY3-F1
#
_entry.id   AF-W4UTY3-F1
#
_cell.length_a   1.000
_cell.length_b   1.000
_cell.length_c   1.000
_cell.angle_alpha   90.00
_cell.angle_beta   90.00
_cell.angle_gamma   90.00
#
_symmetry.space_group_name_H-M   'P 1'
#
loop_
_entity.id
_entity.type
_entity.pdbx_description
1 polymer ?
#
loop_
_entity_poly.entity_id
_entity_poly.type
_entity_poly.pdbx_seq_one_letter_code
_entity_poly.pdbx_strand_id
1 'polypeptide(L)'
;MRVLINGQEFNCGQGPFGFGCESNKWGRDKIYITFLKEGETSGGGKIAIPNSMKNLTEIELAVGSGSGEWHAYIDNISLHWKADDTIIEKTPEEKKIIFTEELNKWIGGMVNAGGETVKVWNIIGEPLDKTVDANTFNWAEYLGEVEYVHTAVKMARDTAKVDLNLFVSNSFNQYDEMDKKADELITLVKSWEADNVTKIDGYNILLHAIYAKDAIFQKGNEDMIVKLFTKLAQTGKSIRVSDLSMMVENVDGNFIQTSKLTEDERTAATNYMAFIMKEYRKLIPVDKQFGISISSMTQTTTGYKLCPWTSGYNRSGMYEGIVEGLK
;
A
#
# COMPACT_ATOMS: atom_id res chain seq x y z
N MET A 1 38.02 4.74 -35.66
CA MET A 1 37.06 5.13 -36.71
C MET A 1 36.81 6.61 -36.55
N ARG A 2 36.44 7.29 -37.63
CA ARG A 2 36.07 8.70 -37.59
C ARG A 2 34.58 8.83 -37.84
N VAL A 3 33.99 9.84 -37.21
CA VAL A 3 32.63 10.30 -37.49
C VAL A 3 32.75 11.74 -37.97
N LEU A 4 32.18 12.05 -39.12
CA LEU A 4 32.01 13.42 -39.57
C LEU A 4 30.60 13.85 -39.25
N ILE A 5 30.46 15.03 -38.66
CA ILE A 5 29.19 15.68 -38.35
C ILE A 5 29.22 17.05 -39.00
N ASN A 6 28.36 17.29 -40.00
CA ASN A 6 28.31 18.54 -40.79
C ASN A 6 29.70 19.00 -41.28
N GLY A 7 30.50 18.06 -41.79
CA GLY A 7 31.85 18.32 -42.30
C GLY A 7 32.96 18.44 -41.26
N GLN A 8 32.65 18.45 -39.96
CA GLN A 8 33.66 18.42 -38.90
C GLN A 8 33.99 16.98 -38.50
N GLU A 9 35.28 16.63 -38.53
CA GLU A 9 35.75 15.28 -38.19
C GLU A 9 35.96 15.09 -36.67
N PHE A 10 35.49 13.95 -36.17
CA PHE A 10 35.67 13.49 -34.80
C PHE A 10 36.28 12.10 -34.74
N ASN A 11 37.25 11.91 -33.84
CA ASN A 11 37.86 10.61 -33.59
C ASN A 11 37.23 9.93 -32.38
N CYS A 12 36.66 8.74 -32.57
CA CYS A 12 36.18 7.94 -31.44
C CYS A 12 37.31 7.24 -30.67
N GLY A 13 38.55 7.32 -31.15
CA GLY A 13 39.73 6.74 -30.49
C GLY A 13 39.82 5.21 -30.57
N GLN A 14 38.95 4.56 -31.36
CA GLN A 14 38.90 3.10 -31.46
C GLN A 14 38.64 2.62 -32.88
N GLY A 15 39.44 1.67 -33.37
CA GLY A 15 39.23 1.00 -34.66
C GLY A 15 38.22 -0.16 -34.55
N PRO A 16 37.76 -0.73 -35.68
CA PRO A 16 36.84 -1.87 -35.69
C PRO A 16 37.30 -3.04 -34.82
N PHE A 17 38.60 -3.40 -34.88
CA PHE A 17 39.17 -4.46 -34.04
C PHE A 17 38.98 -4.20 -32.54
N GLY A 18 39.14 -2.94 -32.09
CA GLY A 18 38.91 -2.58 -30.69
C GLY A 18 37.45 -2.72 -30.26
N PHE A 19 36.51 -2.58 -31.20
CA PHE A 19 35.09 -2.89 -30.97
C PHE A 19 34.78 -4.40 -31.02
N GLY A 20 35.77 -5.26 -31.31
CA GLY A 20 35.58 -6.70 -31.46
C GLY A 20 35.23 -7.14 -32.89
N CYS A 21 35.44 -6.29 -33.89
CA CYS A 21 35.34 -6.66 -35.31
C CYS A 21 36.71 -7.15 -35.81
N GLU A 22 36.94 -8.47 -35.73
CA GLU A 22 38.18 -9.09 -36.22
C GLU A 22 38.35 -8.97 -37.74
N SER A 23 39.61 -9.04 -38.21
CA SER A 23 39.93 -8.97 -39.64
C SER A 23 39.23 -10.08 -40.44
N ASN A 24 38.66 -9.72 -41.59
CA ASN A 24 37.90 -10.61 -42.48
C ASN A 24 36.70 -11.33 -41.82
N LYS A 25 36.16 -10.81 -40.71
CA LYS A 25 34.96 -11.34 -40.05
C LYS A 25 33.87 -10.27 -39.95
N TRP A 26 32.62 -10.71 -39.97
CA TRP A 26 31.47 -9.83 -39.78
C TRP A 26 31.23 -9.52 -38.29
N GLY A 27 31.32 -8.25 -37.90
CA GLY A 27 31.11 -7.78 -36.53
C GLY A 27 29.71 -7.24 -36.29
N ARG A 28 28.68 -8.10 -36.36
CA ARG A 28 27.28 -7.69 -36.16
C ARG A 28 27.05 -7.15 -34.74
N ASP A 29 26.44 -5.98 -34.63
CA ASP A 29 26.08 -5.31 -33.37
C ASP A 29 27.27 -5.10 -32.41
N LYS A 30 28.49 -4.93 -32.96
CA LYS A 30 29.72 -4.77 -32.16
C LYS A 30 30.19 -3.33 -31.99
N ILE A 31 29.90 -2.48 -32.98
CA ILE A 31 30.37 -1.10 -32.98
C ILE A 31 29.30 -0.21 -32.34
N TYR A 32 29.64 0.37 -31.19
CA TYR A 32 28.83 1.41 -30.53
C TYR A 32 29.68 2.65 -30.34
N ILE A 33 29.37 3.72 -31.07
CA ILE A 33 30.00 5.02 -30.86
C ILE A 33 29.07 5.88 -30.01
N THR A 34 29.51 6.24 -28.81
CA THR A 34 28.73 7.07 -27.89
C THR A 34 29.06 8.54 -28.08
N PHE A 35 28.05 9.37 -28.32
CA PHE A 35 28.20 10.83 -28.28
C PHE A 35 28.01 11.33 -26.85
N LEU A 36 28.94 12.17 -26.42
CA LEU A 36 29.07 12.71 -25.08
C LEU A 36 28.97 14.24 -25.11
N LYS A 37 28.72 14.85 -23.95
CA LYS A 37 28.75 16.32 -23.80
C LYS A 37 30.20 16.82 -23.80
N GLU A 38 30.41 18.06 -24.24
CA GLU A 38 31.70 18.73 -24.15
C GLU A 38 32.21 18.72 -22.70
N GLY A 39 33.46 18.31 -22.50
CA GLY A 39 34.09 18.17 -21.18
C GLY A 39 34.06 16.75 -20.60
N GLU A 40 33.28 15.83 -21.16
CA GLU A 40 33.31 14.42 -20.77
C GLU A 40 34.48 13.67 -21.42
N THR A 41 34.96 12.58 -20.78
CA THR A 41 36.13 11.82 -21.26
C THR A 41 35.86 11.09 -22.58
N SER A 42 36.55 11.50 -23.64
CA SER A 42 36.46 10.92 -24.99
C SER A 42 37.51 9.82 -25.24
N GLY A 43 37.34 9.06 -26.33
CA GLY A 43 38.17 7.90 -26.69
C GLY A 43 37.49 6.56 -26.37
N GLY A 44 38.08 5.44 -26.81
CA GLY A 44 37.55 4.09 -26.55
C GLY A 44 36.14 3.84 -27.13
N GLY A 45 35.82 4.51 -28.24
CA GLY A 45 34.49 4.49 -28.85
C GLY A 45 33.58 5.64 -28.43
N LYS A 46 34.08 6.64 -27.69
CA LYS A 46 33.29 7.80 -27.26
C LYS A 46 33.79 9.08 -27.90
N ILE A 47 32.87 9.96 -28.31
CA ILE A 47 33.15 11.26 -28.92
C ILE A 47 32.44 12.33 -28.10
N ALA A 48 33.20 13.31 -27.58
CA ALA A 48 32.62 14.51 -27.00
C ALA A 48 32.22 15.50 -28.10
N ILE A 49 30.95 15.88 -28.14
CA ILE A 49 30.40 16.83 -29.11
C ILE A 49 30.55 18.25 -28.54
N PRO A 50 31.17 19.19 -29.29
CA PRO A 50 31.41 20.53 -28.80
C PRO A 50 30.11 21.30 -28.61
N ASN A 51 30.08 22.21 -27.63
CA ASN A 51 28.88 23.00 -27.33
C ASN A 51 28.46 23.90 -28.50
N SER A 52 29.37 24.23 -29.43
CA SER A 52 29.06 24.96 -30.67
C SER A 52 28.03 24.25 -31.55
N MET A 53 27.84 22.94 -31.39
CA MET A 53 26.89 22.13 -32.16
C MET A 53 25.55 21.91 -31.45
N LYS A 54 25.36 22.44 -30.24
CA LYS A 54 24.18 22.14 -29.41
C LYS A 54 22.85 22.61 -30.03
N ASN A 55 22.90 23.63 -30.88
CA ASN A 55 21.71 24.23 -31.50
C ASN A 55 21.40 23.68 -32.91
N LEU A 56 22.11 22.63 -33.36
CA LEU A 56 21.83 22.00 -34.65
C LEU A 56 20.46 21.32 -34.63
N THR A 57 19.63 21.66 -35.61
CA THR A 57 18.33 20.99 -35.87
C THR A 57 18.42 19.94 -36.97
N GLU A 58 19.52 19.94 -37.73
CA GLU A 58 19.82 18.98 -38.80
C GLU A 58 21.30 18.57 -38.73
N ILE A 59 21.57 17.29 -38.99
CA ILE A 59 22.93 16.74 -39.03
C ILE A 59 23.12 15.84 -40.25
N GLU A 60 24.26 16.01 -40.93
CA GLU A 60 24.83 15.07 -41.88
C GLU A 60 25.89 14.24 -41.15
N LEU A 61 25.72 12.91 -41.17
CA LEU A 61 26.61 11.96 -40.51
C LEU A 61 27.30 11.07 -41.52
N ALA A 62 28.64 11.02 -41.47
CA ALA A 62 29.42 10.00 -42.16
C ALA A 62 30.31 9.26 -41.17
N VAL A 63 30.45 7.94 -41.34
CA VAL A 63 31.31 7.09 -40.49
C VAL A 63 32.29 6.34 -41.37
N GLY A 64 33.57 6.37 -41.03
CA GLY A 64 34.59 5.76 -41.89
C GLY A 64 35.98 5.66 -41.27
N SER A 65 36.95 5.41 -42.15
CA SER A 65 38.37 5.28 -41.78
C SER A 65 38.95 6.60 -41.30
N GLY A 66 39.87 6.51 -40.33
CA GLY A 66 40.68 7.65 -39.89
C GLY A 66 42.15 7.60 -40.27
N SER A 67 42.59 6.55 -40.97
CA SER A 67 43.97 6.36 -41.40
C SER A 67 44.05 5.29 -42.50
N GLY A 68 44.81 5.56 -43.57
CA GLY A 68 45.32 4.57 -44.54
C GLY A 68 44.30 3.64 -45.22
N GLU A 69 44.81 2.73 -46.05
CA GLU A 69 44.03 1.76 -46.83
C GLU A 69 43.30 0.74 -45.94
N TRP A 70 42.12 1.12 -45.46
CA TRP A 70 41.16 0.22 -44.84
C TRP A 70 39.99 0.01 -45.80
N HIS A 71 39.71 -1.25 -46.14
CA HIS A 71 38.53 -1.65 -46.90
C HIS A 71 37.54 -2.35 -45.97
N ALA A 72 36.35 -1.79 -45.80
CA ALA A 72 35.25 -2.43 -45.11
C ALA A 72 33.91 -2.14 -45.78
N TYR A 73 33.00 -3.08 -45.59
CA TYR A 73 31.57 -2.87 -45.80
C TYR A 73 30.96 -2.50 -44.45
N ILE A 74 30.27 -1.36 -44.40
CA ILE A 74 29.47 -0.92 -43.24
C ILE A 74 28.01 -0.98 -43.69
N ASP A 75 27.18 -1.62 -42.87
CA ASP A 75 25.75 -1.76 -43.14
C ASP A 75 24.96 -1.59 -41.84
N ASN A 76 23.67 -1.25 -41.96
CA ASN A 76 22.69 -1.10 -40.87
C ASN A 76 23.10 -0.08 -39.78
N ILE A 77 23.58 1.10 -40.20
CA ILE A 77 23.86 2.21 -39.29
C ILE A 77 22.54 2.70 -38.68
N SER A 78 22.48 2.75 -37.35
CA SER A 78 21.34 3.30 -36.60
C SER A 78 21.82 4.40 -35.64
N LEU A 79 20.97 5.41 -35.47
CA LEU A 79 21.18 6.50 -34.51
C LEU A 79 20.11 6.42 -33.43
N HIS A 80 20.54 6.26 -32.18
CA HIS A 80 19.65 6.29 -31.01
C HIS A 80 19.76 7.66 -30.34
N TRP A 81 18.62 8.34 -30.20
CA TRP A 81 18.50 9.62 -29.48
C TRP A 81 17.25 9.61 -28.60
N LYS A 82 17.26 10.41 -27.52
CA LYS A 82 16.11 10.66 -26.64
C LYS A 82 16.00 12.17 -26.45
N ALA A 83 14.81 12.74 -26.65
CA ALA A 83 14.53 14.10 -26.22
C ALA A 83 14.50 14.19 -24.68
N ASP A 84 14.70 15.39 -24.14
CA ASP A 84 14.44 15.62 -22.72
C ASP A 84 12.97 15.34 -22.39
N ASP A 85 12.70 14.86 -21.18
CA ASP A 85 11.33 14.58 -20.73
C ASP A 85 10.55 15.91 -20.63
N THR A 86 9.37 15.97 -21.26
CA THR A 86 8.47 17.12 -21.14
C THR A 86 7.56 16.93 -19.94
N ILE A 87 7.73 17.74 -18.89
CA ILE A 87 6.85 17.74 -17.72
C ILE A 87 5.67 18.67 -18.00
N ILE A 88 4.48 18.09 -18.19
CA ILE A 88 3.23 18.85 -18.33
C ILE A 88 2.54 18.86 -16.97
N GLU A 89 2.62 19.99 -16.27
CA GLU A 89 1.95 20.15 -14.99
C GLU A 89 0.44 20.32 -15.18
N LYS A 90 -0.33 19.53 -14.43
CA LYS A 90 -1.80 19.52 -14.46
C LYS A 90 -2.37 20.54 -13.49
N THR A 91 -3.44 21.22 -13.89
CA THR A 91 -4.18 22.10 -12.98
C THR A 91 -4.86 21.28 -11.87
N PRO A 92 -5.21 21.89 -10.73
CA PRO A 92 -5.99 21.21 -9.69
C PRO A 92 -7.28 20.57 -10.21
N GLU A 93 -7.96 21.21 -11.14
CA GLU A 93 -9.20 20.72 -11.76
C GLU A 93 -8.94 19.51 -12.66
N GLU A 94 -7.90 19.56 -13.49
CA GLU A 94 -7.48 18.40 -14.30
C GLU A 94 -7.08 17.22 -13.41
N LYS A 95 -6.31 17.47 -12.34
CA LYS A 95 -5.93 16.44 -11.36
C LYS A 95 -7.17 15.80 -10.73
N LYS A 96 -8.13 16.62 -10.28
CA LYS A 96 -9.39 16.13 -9.71
C LYS A 96 -10.16 15.24 -10.68
N ILE A 97 -10.25 15.62 -11.95
CA ILE A 97 -10.92 14.79 -12.98
C ILE A 97 -10.18 13.46 -13.15
N ILE A 98 -8.87 13.49 -13.36
CA ILE A 98 -8.04 12.29 -13.57
C ILE A 98 -8.17 11.34 -12.37
N PHE A 99 -8.01 11.84 -11.15
CA PHE A 99 -8.09 11.01 -9.96
C PHE A 99 -9.51 10.50 -9.68
N THR A 100 -10.55 11.27 -10.01
CA THR A 100 -11.94 10.77 -9.92
C THR A 100 -12.16 9.61 -10.89
N GLU A 101 -11.66 9.70 -12.12
CA GLU A 101 -11.77 8.63 -13.11
C GLU A 101 -10.99 7.37 -12.69
N GLU A 102 -9.78 7.52 -12.18
CA GLU A 102 -8.99 6.39 -11.67
C GLU A 102 -9.63 5.75 -10.42
N LEU A 103 -10.16 6.56 -9.50
CA LEU A 103 -10.92 6.05 -8.34
C LEU A 103 -12.15 5.26 -8.78
N ASN A 104 -12.86 5.73 -9.82
CA ASN A 104 -14.00 5.03 -10.39
C ASN A 104 -13.61 3.68 -10.99
N LYS A 105 -12.52 3.63 -11.76
CA LYS A 105 -12.00 2.38 -12.33
C LYS A 105 -11.63 1.39 -11.22
N TRP A 106 -10.98 1.87 -10.16
CA TRP A 106 -10.60 1.05 -9.02
C TRP A 106 -11.81 0.51 -8.25
N ILE A 107 -12.66 1.39 -7.72
CA ILE A 107 -13.83 0.98 -6.94
C ILE A 107 -14.79 0.15 -7.79
N GLY A 108 -15.09 0.61 -9.01
CA GLY A 108 -15.98 -0.08 -9.92
C GLY A 108 -15.45 -1.45 -10.32
N GLY A 109 -14.14 -1.57 -10.59
CA GLY A 109 -13.48 -2.84 -10.87
C GLY A 109 -13.57 -3.82 -9.70
N MET A 110 -13.28 -3.36 -8.48
CA MET A 110 -13.33 -4.18 -7.27
C MET A 110 -14.75 -4.64 -6.93
N VAL A 111 -15.74 -3.75 -6.99
CA VAL A 111 -17.14 -4.09 -6.74
C VAL A 111 -17.68 -5.05 -7.79
N ASN A 112 -17.37 -4.83 -9.08
CA ASN A 112 -17.77 -5.76 -10.14
C ASN A 112 -17.15 -7.15 -9.97
N ALA A 113 -15.87 -7.22 -9.57
CA ALA A 113 -15.20 -8.50 -9.29
C ALA A 113 -15.82 -9.24 -8.10
N GLY A 114 -16.32 -8.49 -7.11
CA GLY A 114 -17.11 -9.05 -6.00
C GLY A 114 -18.48 -9.59 -6.41
N GLY A 115 -19.00 -9.18 -7.57
CA GLY A 115 -20.25 -9.67 -8.15
C GLY A 115 -21.43 -9.55 -7.17
N GLU A 116 -22.21 -10.63 -7.05
CA GLU A 116 -23.36 -10.71 -6.15
C GLU A 116 -23.02 -11.36 -4.79
N THR A 117 -21.78 -11.83 -4.62
CA THR A 117 -21.34 -12.59 -3.44
C THR A 117 -20.79 -11.69 -2.34
N VAL A 118 -20.04 -10.64 -2.70
CA VAL A 118 -19.43 -9.70 -1.74
C VAL A 118 -20.39 -8.54 -1.46
N LYS A 119 -21.06 -8.59 -0.31
CA LYS A 119 -22.06 -7.58 0.12
C LYS A 119 -21.52 -6.56 1.12
N VAL A 120 -20.24 -6.66 1.48
CA VAL A 120 -19.65 -5.89 2.59
C VAL A 120 -18.27 -5.44 2.17
N TRP A 121 -18.05 -4.12 2.23
CA TRP A 121 -16.79 -3.51 1.84
C TRP A 121 -16.36 -2.51 2.91
N ASN A 122 -15.09 -2.55 3.29
CA ASN A 122 -14.47 -1.42 3.96
C ASN A 122 -14.19 -0.36 2.90
N ILE A 123 -15.13 0.57 2.70
CA ILE A 123 -15.05 1.55 1.61
C ILE A 123 -13.94 2.57 1.88
N ILE A 124 -13.76 2.94 3.15
CA ILE A 124 -12.66 3.79 3.63
C ILE A 124 -11.91 3.03 4.73
N GLY A 125 -10.58 2.97 4.63
CA GLY A 125 -9.71 2.31 5.60
C GLY A 125 -8.68 3.26 6.20
N GLU A 126 -8.46 3.14 7.51
CA GLU A 126 -7.54 3.92 8.34
C GLU A 126 -7.65 5.45 8.17
N PRO A 127 -8.85 6.06 8.16
CA PRO A 127 -8.99 7.51 7.93
C PRO A 127 -8.44 8.38 9.06
N LEU A 128 -8.10 7.79 10.22
CA LEU A 128 -7.45 8.50 11.33
C LEU A 128 -5.94 8.36 11.33
N ASP A 129 -5.36 7.56 10.43
CA ASP A 129 -3.91 7.47 10.29
C ASP A 129 -3.36 8.78 9.73
N LYS A 130 -2.33 9.30 10.39
CA LYS A 130 -1.66 10.57 10.05
C LYS A 130 -0.29 10.34 9.44
N THR A 131 0.06 9.09 9.15
CA THR A 131 1.35 8.73 8.56
C THR A 131 1.41 9.22 7.12
N VAL A 132 2.25 10.23 6.88
CA VAL A 132 2.55 10.75 5.55
C VAL A 132 4.01 10.45 5.23
N ASP A 133 4.23 9.48 4.35
CA ASP A 133 5.54 9.14 3.80
C ASP A 133 5.54 9.19 2.27
N ALA A 134 6.68 8.87 1.65
CA ALA A 134 6.87 8.93 0.20
C ALA A 134 5.91 8.02 -0.61
N ASN A 135 5.23 7.08 0.05
CA ASN A 135 4.28 6.14 -0.55
C ASN A 135 2.81 6.43 -0.16
N THR A 136 2.54 7.49 0.61
CA THR A 136 1.18 7.86 1.00
C THR A 136 0.50 8.64 -0.13
N PHE A 137 -0.64 8.13 -0.63
CA PHE A 137 -1.50 8.87 -1.56
C PHE A 137 -2.72 9.44 -0.83
N ASN A 138 -2.84 10.77 -0.79
CA ASN A 138 -3.95 11.45 -0.12
C ASN A 138 -5.09 11.78 -1.08
N TRP A 139 -6.16 10.99 -1.08
CA TRP A 139 -7.35 11.24 -1.91
C TRP A 139 -8.05 12.56 -1.57
N ALA A 140 -8.07 12.95 -0.29
CA ALA A 140 -8.74 14.16 0.18
C ALA A 140 -8.09 15.44 -0.38
N GLU A 141 -6.77 15.43 -0.58
CA GLU A 141 -6.02 16.56 -1.17
C GLU A 141 -6.54 16.92 -2.57
N TYR A 142 -6.88 15.91 -3.37
CA TYR A 142 -7.29 16.10 -4.76
C TYR A 142 -8.80 16.16 -4.96
N LEU A 143 -9.56 15.39 -4.18
CA LEU A 143 -11.01 15.26 -4.37
C LEU A 143 -11.81 16.17 -3.42
N GLY A 144 -11.23 16.55 -2.29
CA GLY A 144 -11.86 17.28 -1.18
C GLY A 144 -12.05 16.38 0.04
N GLU A 145 -11.94 16.94 1.26
CA GLU A 145 -11.95 16.25 2.56
C GLU A 145 -13.22 15.43 2.84
N VAL A 146 -14.33 15.76 2.19
CA VAL A 146 -15.62 15.06 2.35
C VAL A 146 -16.04 14.41 1.04
N GLU A 147 -15.80 15.09 -0.07
CA GLU A 147 -16.23 14.71 -1.41
C GLU A 147 -15.61 13.39 -1.87
N TYR A 148 -14.40 13.05 -1.42
CA TYR A 148 -13.77 11.77 -1.77
C TYR A 148 -14.59 10.58 -1.24
N VAL A 149 -15.18 10.70 -0.05
CA VAL A 149 -16.04 9.66 0.55
C VAL A 149 -17.39 9.60 -0.15
N HIS A 150 -18.00 10.75 -0.43
CA HIS A 150 -19.25 10.83 -1.18
C HIS A 150 -19.12 10.13 -2.53
N THR A 151 -18.03 10.45 -3.23
CA THR A 151 -17.66 9.88 -4.53
C THR A 151 -17.48 8.37 -4.42
N ALA A 152 -16.69 7.89 -3.46
CA ALA A 152 -16.44 6.46 -3.26
C ALA A 152 -17.71 5.67 -2.93
N VAL A 153 -18.53 6.17 -2.00
CA VAL A 153 -19.79 5.54 -1.59
C VAL A 153 -20.77 5.46 -2.76
N LYS A 154 -20.91 6.57 -3.51
CA LYS A 154 -21.76 6.61 -4.69
C LYS A 154 -21.30 5.62 -5.76
N MET A 155 -20.01 5.63 -6.12
CA MET A 155 -19.44 4.73 -7.13
C MET A 155 -19.65 3.26 -6.76
N ALA A 156 -19.43 2.90 -5.49
CA ALA A 156 -19.61 1.53 -5.02
C ALA A 156 -21.07 1.08 -5.18
N ARG A 157 -22.04 1.91 -4.76
CA ARG A 157 -23.46 1.57 -4.83
C ARG A 157 -24.01 1.60 -6.26
N ASP A 158 -23.58 2.56 -7.08
CA ASP A 158 -23.99 2.66 -8.49
C ASP A 158 -23.47 1.48 -9.32
N THR A 159 -22.31 0.92 -8.95
CA THR A 159 -21.72 -0.23 -9.64
C THR A 159 -22.28 -1.57 -9.17
N ALA A 160 -22.67 -1.67 -7.90
CA ALA A 160 -23.08 -2.93 -7.31
C ALA A 160 -24.37 -3.49 -7.93
N LYS A 161 -24.42 -4.80 -8.10
CA LYS A 161 -25.63 -5.53 -8.55
C LYS A 161 -26.54 -5.93 -7.39
N VAL A 162 -26.07 -5.71 -6.16
CA VAL A 162 -26.73 -6.07 -4.91
C VAL A 162 -26.54 -4.93 -3.91
N ASP A 163 -27.42 -4.84 -2.92
CA ASP A 163 -27.25 -3.89 -1.82
C ASP A 163 -25.94 -4.18 -1.07
N LEU A 164 -25.12 -3.14 -0.94
CA LEU A 164 -23.87 -3.18 -0.19
C LEU A 164 -24.03 -2.57 1.19
N ASN A 165 -23.39 -3.18 2.18
CA ASN A 165 -23.07 -2.54 3.46
C ASN A 165 -21.64 -1.98 3.38
N LEU A 166 -21.51 -0.66 3.43
CA LEU A 166 -20.23 0.03 3.34
C LEU A 166 -19.74 0.43 4.74
N PHE A 167 -18.56 -0.04 5.11
CA PHE A 167 -17.96 0.16 6.41
C PHE A 167 -16.81 1.15 6.33
N VAL A 168 -16.60 1.92 7.41
CA VAL A 168 -15.32 2.56 7.67
C VAL A 168 -14.49 1.65 8.57
N SER A 169 -13.20 1.50 8.27
CA SER A 169 -12.31 0.60 8.98
C SER A 169 -11.17 1.37 9.65
N ASN A 170 -10.83 1.08 10.90
CA ASN A 170 -9.68 1.70 11.56
C ASN A 170 -9.09 0.78 12.63
N SER A 171 -7.78 0.92 12.87
CA SER A 171 -7.04 0.18 13.89
C SER A 171 -7.21 0.77 15.28
N PHE A 172 -7.47 -0.12 16.24
CA PHE A 172 -7.59 0.13 17.67
C PHE A 172 -6.63 -0.79 18.41
N ASN A 173 -5.50 -0.23 18.85
CA ASN A 173 -4.53 -0.95 19.65
C ASN A 173 -4.83 -0.75 21.13
N GLN A 174 -4.70 -1.82 21.92
CA GLN A 174 -4.74 -1.70 23.36
C GLN A 174 -3.66 -0.70 23.83
N TYR A 175 -4.00 0.16 24.80
CA TYR A 175 -3.21 1.31 25.29
C TYR A 175 -3.23 2.59 24.46
N ASP A 176 -3.70 2.56 23.20
CA ASP A 176 -4.03 3.81 22.51
C ASP A 176 -5.15 4.54 23.27
N GLU A 177 -5.37 5.83 22.97
CA GLU A 177 -6.55 6.58 23.41
C GLU A 177 -7.82 6.07 22.68
N MET A 178 -8.16 4.78 22.79
CA MET A 178 -9.24 4.11 22.06
C MET A 178 -10.59 4.82 22.21
N ASP A 179 -10.85 5.37 23.40
CA ASP A 179 -12.04 6.17 23.70
C ASP A 179 -12.16 7.40 22.80
N LYS A 180 -11.06 8.15 22.69
CA LYS A 180 -10.96 9.35 21.86
C LYS A 180 -10.92 9.03 20.37
N LYS A 181 -10.18 7.98 19.98
CA LYS A 181 -10.18 7.47 18.60
C LYS A 181 -11.59 7.09 18.14
N ALA A 182 -12.39 6.47 19.01
CA ALA A 182 -13.79 6.17 18.70
C ALA A 182 -14.61 7.46 18.47
N ASP A 183 -14.45 8.46 19.34
CA ASP A 183 -15.13 9.77 19.17
C ASP A 183 -14.71 10.48 17.87
N GLU A 184 -13.42 10.46 17.54
CA GLU A 184 -12.88 11.02 16.29
C GLU A 184 -13.47 10.32 15.06
N LEU A 185 -13.47 8.98 15.05
CA LEU A 185 -14.03 8.19 13.93
C LEU A 185 -15.53 8.42 13.78
N ILE A 186 -16.27 8.46 14.89
CA ILE A 186 -17.72 8.71 14.88
C ILE A 186 -18.01 10.12 14.36
N THR A 187 -17.23 11.12 14.79
CA THR A 187 -17.37 12.51 14.35
C THR A 187 -17.08 12.64 12.86
N LEU A 188 -16.05 11.97 12.37
CA LEU A 188 -15.67 11.96 10.96
C LEU A 188 -16.76 11.32 10.08
N VAL A 189 -17.32 10.19 10.50
CA VAL A 189 -18.45 9.59 9.75
C VAL A 189 -19.67 10.52 9.74
N LYS A 190 -19.98 11.19 10.86
CA LYS A 190 -21.07 12.16 10.91
C LYS A 190 -20.86 13.34 9.96
N SER A 191 -19.63 13.81 9.77
CA SER A 191 -19.36 14.89 8.82
C SER A 191 -19.56 14.44 7.36
N TRP A 192 -19.17 13.20 7.04
CA TRP A 192 -19.43 12.64 5.71
C TRP A 192 -20.91 12.43 5.41
N GLU A 193 -21.72 12.06 6.41
CA GLU A 193 -23.16 11.85 6.23
C GLU A 193 -24.01 13.13 6.35
N ALA A 194 -23.39 14.30 6.56
CA ALA A 194 -24.09 15.57 6.73
C ALA A 194 -24.87 16.03 5.48
N ASP A 195 -24.57 15.44 4.31
CA ASP A 195 -25.31 15.67 3.06
C ASP A 195 -26.69 14.99 3.03
N ASN A 196 -27.00 14.12 4.01
CA ASN A 196 -28.21 13.29 4.07
C ASN A 196 -28.42 12.35 2.87
N VAL A 197 -27.36 12.09 2.09
CA VAL A 197 -27.37 11.20 0.92
C VAL A 197 -26.32 10.11 1.10
N THR A 198 -25.11 10.49 1.45
CA THR A 198 -24.03 9.56 1.79
C THR A 198 -24.38 8.82 3.07
N LYS A 199 -24.14 7.52 3.06
CA LYS A 199 -24.42 6.64 4.21
C LYS A 199 -23.30 5.63 4.39
N ILE A 200 -22.70 5.62 5.56
CA ILE A 200 -21.82 4.57 6.06
C ILE A 200 -22.66 3.63 6.93
N ASP A 201 -22.69 2.36 6.57
CA ASP A 201 -23.57 1.36 7.19
C ASP A 201 -22.99 0.78 8.49
N GLY A 202 -21.67 0.85 8.67
CA GLY A 202 -21.03 0.29 9.85
C GLY A 202 -19.59 0.73 10.12
N TYR A 203 -19.10 0.33 11.28
CA TYR A 203 -17.72 0.48 11.71
C TYR A 203 -17.05 -0.89 11.77
N ASN A 204 -15.89 -1.02 11.13
CA ASN A 204 -15.03 -2.18 11.23
C ASN A 204 -13.83 -1.85 12.11
N ILE A 205 -13.84 -2.40 13.32
CA ILE A 205 -12.82 -2.14 14.33
C ILE A 205 -11.74 -3.21 14.21
N LEU A 206 -10.52 -2.82 13.80
CA LEU A 206 -9.36 -3.71 13.80
C LEU A 206 -8.78 -3.71 15.21
N LEU A 207 -9.15 -4.71 16.02
CA LEU A 207 -8.88 -4.70 17.46
C LEU A 207 -7.64 -5.53 17.82
N HIS A 208 -6.57 -4.86 18.25
CA HIS A 208 -5.35 -5.52 18.71
C HIS A 208 -5.29 -5.50 20.24
N ALA A 209 -5.83 -6.55 20.86
CA ALA A 209 -5.94 -6.65 22.31
C ALA A 209 -4.64 -7.16 22.95
N ILE A 210 -4.39 -6.69 24.17
CA ILE A 210 -3.24 -7.07 24.99
C ILE A 210 -3.77 -7.48 26.36
N TYR A 211 -3.51 -8.73 26.75
CA TYR A 211 -3.65 -9.14 28.14
C TYR A 211 -2.42 -8.69 28.92
N ALA A 212 -2.63 -7.86 29.94
CA ALA A 212 -1.59 -7.43 30.86
C ALA A 212 -1.52 -8.36 32.07
N LYS A 213 -0.33 -8.81 32.45
CA LYS A 213 -0.17 -9.58 33.71
C LYS A 213 -0.39 -8.73 34.96
N ASP A 214 -0.13 -7.43 34.88
CA ASP A 214 -0.45 -6.51 35.95
C ASP A 214 -1.96 -6.29 36.03
N ALA A 215 -2.54 -6.54 37.21
CA ALA A 215 -3.99 -6.53 37.40
C ALA A 215 -4.62 -5.13 37.24
N ILE A 216 -3.87 -4.06 37.54
CA ILE A 216 -4.35 -2.67 37.40
C ILE A 216 -4.44 -2.34 35.91
N PHE A 217 -3.37 -2.63 35.15
CA PHE A 217 -3.38 -2.44 33.69
C PHE A 217 -4.43 -3.31 33.01
N GLN A 218 -4.58 -4.57 33.43
CA GLN A 218 -5.60 -5.47 32.87
C GLN A 218 -7.03 -4.98 33.13
N LYS A 219 -7.31 -4.45 34.33
CA LYS A 219 -8.61 -3.84 34.61
C LYS A 219 -8.86 -2.62 33.72
N GLY A 220 -7.84 -1.79 33.52
CA GLY A 220 -7.90 -0.68 32.58
C GLY A 220 -8.20 -1.16 31.15
N ASN A 221 -7.60 -2.26 30.73
CA ASN A 221 -7.83 -2.85 29.41
C ASN A 221 -9.28 -3.32 29.21
N GLU A 222 -9.87 -3.97 30.21
CA GLU A 222 -11.30 -4.34 30.21
C GLU A 222 -12.20 -3.10 30.11
N ASP A 223 -11.92 -2.08 30.91
CA ASP A 223 -12.74 -0.86 30.96
C ASP A 223 -12.68 -0.10 29.62
N MET A 224 -11.53 -0.09 28.94
CA MET A 224 -11.39 0.47 27.60
C MET A 224 -12.25 -0.28 26.57
N ILE A 225 -12.30 -1.61 26.62
CA ILE A 225 -13.14 -2.43 25.72
C ILE A 225 -14.63 -2.14 25.95
N VAL A 226 -15.07 -2.10 27.21
CA VAL A 226 -16.47 -1.79 27.55
C VAL A 226 -16.86 -0.39 27.06
N LYS A 227 -15.99 0.61 27.26
CA LYS A 227 -16.22 1.98 26.78
C LYS A 227 -16.31 2.05 25.25
N LEU A 228 -15.37 1.40 24.54
CA LEU A 228 -15.36 1.35 23.09
C LEU A 228 -16.67 0.79 22.53
N PHE A 229 -17.11 -0.39 22.99
CA PHE A 229 -18.35 -0.98 22.53
C PHE A 229 -19.60 -0.19 22.94
N THR A 230 -19.61 0.40 24.14
CA THR A 230 -20.71 1.28 24.58
C THR A 230 -20.87 2.48 23.64
N LYS A 231 -19.78 3.16 23.29
CA LYS A 231 -19.81 4.30 22.34
C LYS A 231 -20.27 3.86 20.96
N LEU A 232 -19.73 2.75 20.44
CA LEU A 232 -20.11 2.23 19.13
C LEU A 232 -21.59 1.83 19.08
N ALA A 233 -22.13 1.22 20.13
CA ALA A 233 -23.55 0.88 20.23
C ALA A 233 -24.47 2.11 20.11
N GLN A 234 -24.07 3.25 20.71
CA GLN A 234 -24.84 4.49 20.66
C GLN A 234 -24.96 5.08 19.25
N THR A 235 -24.11 4.68 18.31
CA THR A 235 -24.20 5.13 16.90
C THR A 235 -25.39 4.53 16.16
N GLY A 236 -25.92 3.39 16.64
CA GLY A 236 -26.96 2.64 15.95
C GLY A 236 -26.51 2.00 14.61
N LYS A 237 -25.22 2.07 14.26
CA LYS A 237 -24.66 1.45 13.06
C LYS A 237 -24.21 0.01 13.32
N SER A 238 -24.03 -0.77 12.26
CA SER A 238 -23.50 -2.14 12.36
C SER A 238 -22.04 -2.12 12.80
N ILE A 239 -21.67 -2.97 13.76
CA ILE A 239 -20.32 -3.04 14.29
C ILE A 239 -19.71 -4.40 13.95
N ARG A 240 -18.58 -4.37 13.25
CA ARG A 240 -17.73 -5.54 12.99
C ARG A 240 -16.45 -5.40 13.80
N VAL A 241 -16.00 -6.48 14.44
CA VAL A 241 -14.65 -6.57 14.99
C VAL A 241 -13.85 -7.45 14.04
N SER A 242 -12.73 -6.94 13.53
CA SER A 242 -11.86 -7.68 12.64
C SER A 242 -10.41 -7.57 13.09
N ASP A 243 -9.54 -8.32 12.42
CA ASP A 243 -8.13 -8.48 12.81
C ASP A 243 -7.92 -8.68 14.32
N LEU A 244 -8.90 -9.34 14.98
CA LEU A 244 -8.91 -9.47 16.43
C LEU A 244 -7.72 -10.33 16.83
N SER A 245 -6.77 -9.72 17.53
CA SER A 245 -5.56 -10.38 17.99
C SER A 245 -5.41 -10.26 19.49
N MET A 246 -4.68 -11.21 20.08
CA MET A 246 -4.37 -11.23 21.50
C MET A 246 -2.89 -11.49 21.70
N MET A 247 -2.21 -10.56 22.36
CA MET A 247 -0.85 -10.73 22.86
C MET A 247 -0.87 -10.72 24.39
N VAL A 248 0.24 -11.17 24.99
CA VAL A 248 0.43 -11.16 26.45
C VAL A 248 1.62 -10.29 26.79
N GLU A 249 1.39 -9.36 27.71
CA GLU A 249 2.40 -8.44 28.23
C GLU A 249 2.76 -8.81 29.67
N ASN A 250 4.06 -8.85 29.97
CA ASN A 250 4.56 -9.11 31.31
C ASN A 250 4.47 -7.85 32.20
N VAL A 251 4.83 -8.00 33.48
CA VAL A 251 4.79 -6.88 34.45
C VAL A 251 5.76 -5.74 34.13
N ASP A 252 6.75 -5.99 33.26
CA ASP A 252 7.73 -5.00 32.81
C ASP A 252 7.31 -4.29 31.51
N GLY A 253 6.10 -4.56 31.00
CA GLY A 253 5.59 -3.98 29.75
C GLY A 253 6.15 -4.64 28.48
N ASN A 254 6.73 -5.84 28.58
CA ASN A 254 7.28 -6.57 27.44
C ASN A 254 6.36 -7.69 26.97
N PHE A 255 6.20 -7.84 25.66
CA PHE A 255 5.45 -8.96 25.09
C PHE A 255 6.16 -10.29 25.30
N ILE A 256 5.38 -11.30 25.70
CA ILE A 256 5.86 -12.66 25.90
C ILE A 256 5.60 -13.46 24.63
N GLN A 257 6.68 -14.01 24.07
CA GLN A 257 6.61 -14.87 22.88
C GLN A 257 5.74 -16.10 23.18
N THR A 258 4.93 -16.52 22.22
CA THR A 258 3.95 -17.61 22.44
C THR A 258 4.58 -18.92 22.90
N SER A 259 5.82 -19.22 22.51
CA SER A 259 6.57 -20.41 22.95
C SER A 259 7.05 -20.36 24.40
N LYS A 260 7.02 -19.18 25.03
CA LYS A 260 7.49 -18.94 26.41
C LYS A 260 6.35 -18.74 27.42
N LEU A 261 5.11 -18.69 26.95
CA LEU A 261 3.94 -18.52 27.82
C LEU A 261 3.72 -19.75 28.70
N THR A 262 3.49 -19.51 29.99
CA THR A 262 3.01 -20.53 30.92
C THR A 262 1.52 -20.85 30.66
N GLU A 263 1.03 -21.97 31.20
CA GLU A 263 -0.38 -22.34 31.04
C GLU A 263 -1.34 -21.36 31.71
N ASP A 264 -0.95 -20.79 32.86
CA ASP A 264 -1.73 -19.77 33.56
C ASP A 264 -1.81 -18.47 32.75
N GLU A 265 -0.70 -18.05 32.12
CA GLU A 265 -0.66 -16.87 31.25
C GLU A 265 -1.53 -17.06 30.01
N ARG A 266 -1.52 -18.27 29.42
CA ARG A 266 -2.42 -18.62 28.33
C ARG A 266 -3.87 -18.54 28.80
N THR A 267 -4.21 -19.20 29.90
CA THR A 267 -5.57 -19.25 30.44
C THR A 267 -6.11 -17.85 30.74
N ALA A 268 -5.29 -16.96 31.29
CA ALA A 268 -5.72 -15.59 31.56
C ALA A 268 -5.98 -14.80 30.27
N ALA A 269 -5.10 -14.93 29.26
CA ALA A 269 -5.30 -14.29 27.97
C ALA A 269 -6.51 -14.83 27.20
N THR A 270 -6.80 -16.14 27.32
CA THR A 270 -7.96 -16.77 26.67
C THR A 270 -9.27 -16.38 27.36
N ASN A 271 -9.25 -16.23 28.69
CA ASN A 271 -10.37 -15.66 29.44
C ASN A 271 -10.63 -14.20 29.04
N TYR A 272 -9.58 -13.42 28.82
CA TYR A 272 -9.74 -12.05 28.33
C TYR A 272 -10.30 -11.98 26.90
N MET A 273 -9.89 -12.90 26.01
CA MET A 273 -10.53 -13.03 24.70
C MET A 273 -12.03 -13.32 24.82
N ALA A 274 -12.40 -14.28 25.69
CA ALA A 274 -13.80 -14.60 25.95
C ALA A 274 -14.58 -13.39 26.50
N PHE A 275 -13.96 -12.62 27.41
CA PHE A 275 -14.53 -11.37 27.93
C PHE A 275 -14.82 -10.36 26.82
N ILE A 276 -13.87 -10.09 25.91
CA ILE A 276 -14.05 -9.14 24.80
C ILE A 276 -15.23 -9.56 23.92
N MET A 277 -15.29 -10.84 23.54
CA MET A 277 -16.37 -11.36 22.69
C MET A 277 -17.75 -11.30 23.39
N LYS A 278 -17.80 -11.60 24.70
CA LYS A 278 -19.03 -11.48 25.49
C LYS A 278 -19.49 -10.04 25.63
N GLU A 279 -18.58 -9.10 25.90
CA GLU A 279 -18.94 -7.68 25.98
C GLU A 279 -19.39 -7.12 24.63
N TYR A 280 -18.78 -7.52 23.51
CA TYR A 280 -19.29 -7.20 22.18
C TYR A 280 -20.74 -7.67 22.01
N ARG A 281 -21.04 -8.93 22.33
CA ARG A 281 -22.38 -9.50 22.20
C ARG A 281 -23.41 -8.90 23.16
N LYS A 282 -22.96 -8.45 24.33
CA LYS A 282 -23.79 -7.86 25.38
C LYS A 282 -24.10 -6.39 25.11
N LEU A 283 -23.11 -5.63 24.66
CA LEU A 283 -23.21 -4.17 24.52
C LEU A 283 -23.70 -3.74 23.14
N ILE A 284 -23.32 -4.46 22.07
CA ILE A 284 -23.79 -4.16 20.72
C ILE A 284 -25.16 -4.82 20.51
N PRO A 285 -26.19 -4.09 20.03
CA PRO A 285 -27.50 -4.69 19.73
C PRO A 285 -27.38 -5.85 18.73
N VAL A 286 -28.18 -6.91 18.92
CA VAL A 286 -28.08 -8.17 18.15
C VAL A 286 -28.17 -7.94 16.63
N ASP A 287 -29.05 -7.05 16.19
CA ASP A 287 -29.23 -6.70 14.77
C ASP A 287 -28.13 -5.79 14.21
N LYS A 288 -27.21 -5.32 15.07
CA LYS A 288 -26.02 -4.54 14.72
C LYS A 288 -24.72 -5.33 14.87
N GLN A 289 -24.78 -6.57 15.35
CA GLN A 289 -23.61 -7.43 15.47
C GLN A 289 -23.21 -8.01 14.11
N PHE A 290 -22.27 -7.37 13.42
CA PHE A 290 -21.83 -7.73 12.07
C PHE A 290 -20.71 -8.80 12.03
N GLY A 291 -20.27 -9.28 13.19
CA GLY A 291 -19.38 -10.43 13.33
C GLY A 291 -17.98 -10.09 13.83
N ILE A 292 -17.24 -11.16 14.14
CA ILE A 292 -15.88 -11.12 14.68
C ILE A 292 -14.96 -11.93 13.74
N SER A 293 -13.79 -11.39 13.38
CA SER A 293 -12.75 -12.10 12.63
C SER A 293 -11.41 -12.04 13.39
N ILE A 294 -10.76 -13.19 13.55
CA ILE A 294 -9.47 -13.30 14.25
C ILE A 294 -8.32 -13.03 13.28
N SER A 295 -7.26 -12.36 13.73
CA SER A 295 -6.13 -11.92 12.89
C SER A 295 -5.35 -13.06 12.23
N SER A 296 -5.33 -14.23 12.86
CA SER A 296 -4.47 -15.34 12.44
C SER A 296 -5.00 -16.67 12.95
N MET A 297 -4.86 -17.71 12.13
CA MET A 297 -5.32 -19.06 12.44
C MET A 297 -4.29 -19.84 13.28
N THR A 298 -3.02 -19.78 12.91
CA THR A 298 -1.98 -20.64 13.50
C THR A 298 -0.87 -19.83 14.16
N GLN A 299 -0.44 -20.27 15.33
CA GLN A 299 0.75 -19.72 15.99
C GLN A 299 2.02 -19.97 15.17
N THR A 300 2.93 -19.01 15.17
CA THR A 300 4.29 -19.17 14.66
C THR A 300 5.27 -19.35 15.83
N THR A 301 6.35 -20.11 15.63
CA THR A 301 7.34 -20.40 16.69
C THR A 301 7.96 -19.14 17.28
N THR A 302 8.08 -18.08 16.48
CA THR A 302 8.63 -16.77 16.86
C THR A 302 7.57 -15.70 17.09
N GLY A 303 6.28 -16.05 17.05
CA GLY A 303 5.18 -15.11 17.15
C GLY A 303 4.75 -14.80 18.57
N TYR A 304 4.04 -13.69 18.71
CA TYR A 304 3.47 -13.18 19.97
C TYR A 304 1.94 -13.29 20.03
N LYS A 305 1.27 -13.42 18.88
CA LYS A 305 -0.19 -13.54 18.81
C LYS A 305 -0.65 -14.94 19.19
N LEU A 306 -1.51 -15.05 20.20
CA LEU A 306 -2.22 -16.28 20.49
C LEU A 306 -3.23 -16.55 19.38
N CYS A 307 -3.20 -17.76 18.82
CA CYS A 307 -4.08 -18.19 17.74
C CYS A 307 -4.84 -19.45 18.15
N PRO A 308 -6.01 -19.75 17.58
CA PRO A 308 -6.83 -20.89 17.99
C PRO A 308 -6.19 -22.24 17.64
N TRP A 309 -5.22 -22.25 16.72
CA TRP A 309 -4.42 -23.42 16.39
C TRP A 309 -2.94 -23.19 16.69
N THR A 310 -2.27 -24.22 17.18
CA THR A 310 -0.81 -24.29 17.28
C THR A 310 -0.18 -24.44 15.89
N SER A 311 1.15 -24.35 15.79
CA SER A 311 1.88 -24.57 14.53
C SER A 311 1.68 -25.98 13.94
N GLY A 312 1.36 -26.96 14.79
CA GLY A 312 1.00 -28.33 14.40
C GLY A 312 -0.49 -28.53 14.12
N TYR A 313 -1.28 -27.46 14.00
CA TYR A 313 -2.74 -27.51 13.78
C TYR A 313 -3.56 -28.19 14.89
N ASN A 314 -2.99 -28.37 16.09
CA ASN A 314 -3.75 -28.78 17.26
C ASN A 314 -4.48 -27.57 17.86
N ARG A 315 -5.68 -27.78 18.43
CA ARG A 315 -6.42 -26.75 19.17
C ARG A 315 -5.54 -26.21 20.31
N SER A 316 -5.49 -24.90 20.45
CA SER A 316 -4.87 -24.23 21.59
C SER A 316 -5.96 -23.79 22.59
N GLY A 317 -5.57 -23.33 23.78
CA GLY A 317 -6.50 -22.71 24.72
C GLY A 317 -7.24 -21.49 24.14
N MET A 318 -6.71 -20.84 23.10
CA MET A 318 -7.39 -19.73 22.43
C MET A 318 -8.65 -20.18 21.67
N TYR A 319 -8.65 -21.41 21.14
CA TYR A 319 -9.88 -21.98 20.58
C TYR A 319 -10.98 -22.07 21.65
N GLU A 320 -10.63 -22.51 22.86
CA GLU A 320 -11.58 -22.62 23.98
C GLU A 320 -12.08 -21.25 24.42
N GLY A 321 -11.20 -20.25 24.54
CA GLY A 321 -11.58 -18.87 24.83
C GLY A 321 -12.57 -18.29 23.80
N ILE A 322 -12.36 -18.57 22.51
CA ILE A 322 -13.29 -18.15 21.44
C ILE A 322 -14.64 -18.85 21.58
N VAL A 323 -14.66 -20.17 21.78
CA VAL A 323 -15.90 -20.93 21.97
C VAL A 323 -16.67 -20.43 23.19
N GLU A 324 -15.96 -20.16 24.29
CA GLU A 324 -16.56 -19.61 25.51
C GLU A 324 -17.08 -18.19 25.28
N GLY A 325 -16.39 -17.36 24.51
CA GLY A 325 -16.82 -16.02 24.12
C GLY A 325 -18.10 -15.98 23.27
N LEU A 326 -18.41 -17.08 22.57
CA LEU A 326 -19.60 -17.20 21.72
C LEU A 326 -20.85 -17.69 22.46
N LYS A 327 -20.70 -18.23 23.68
CA LYS A 327 -21.83 -18.59 24.54
C LYS A 327 -22.50 -17.32 25.06
#